data_AF-A0A367JV93-F1
#
_entry.id   AF-A0A367JV93-F1
#
_cell.length_a   1.000
_cell.length_b   1.000
_cell.length_c   1.000
_cell.angle_alpha   90.00
_cell.angle_beta   90.00
_cell.angle_gamma   90.00
#
_symmetry.space_group_name_H-M   'P 1'
#
loop_
_entity.id
_entity.type
_entity.pdbx_description
1 polymer ?
#
loop_
_entity_poly.entity_id
_entity_poly.type
_entity_poly.pdbx_seq_one_letter_code
_entity_poly.pdbx_strand_id
1 'polypeptide(L)'
;MIIPCQNEINFIKTTTNSPCNVEADAAAEIDIYEYSTSKACNSYLVNNLNNQRCGSGKDEYKIHQILICERCNIFWNRGVMAAKNMFTITESFWNDNDRSNVFQRQSATSNMVAASHSDETMA
;
A
#
# COMPACT_ATOMS: atom_id res chain seq x y z
N MET A 1 -16.62 -28.14 4.55
CA MET A 1 -15.39 -28.58 3.85
C MET A 1 -14.35 -27.49 4.06
N ILE A 2 -13.46 -27.68 5.04
CA ILE A 2 -12.41 -26.71 5.38
C ILE A 2 -11.12 -27.24 4.74
N ILE A 3 -10.62 -26.55 3.73
CA ILE A 3 -9.30 -26.84 3.15
C ILE A 3 -8.27 -26.02 3.96
N PRO A 4 -7.18 -26.61 4.46
CA PRO A 4 -6.28 -25.93 5.40
C PRO A 4 -5.39 -24.92 4.66
N CYS A 5 -5.50 -23.64 5.01
CA CYS A 5 -4.64 -22.52 4.56
C CYS A 5 -3.17 -22.62 5.02
N GLN A 6 -2.71 -23.77 5.52
CA GLN A 6 -1.35 -23.91 6.05
C GLN A 6 -0.31 -24.13 4.94
N ASN A 7 -0.73 -24.70 3.80
CA ASN A 7 0.19 -25.00 2.69
C ASN A 7 0.48 -23.77 1.82
N GLU A 8 -0.44 -22.79 1.77
CA GLU A 8 -0.28 -21.59 0.94
C GLU A 8 0.66 -20.55 1.58
N ILE A 9 0.72 -20.49 2.91
CA ILE A 9 1.63 -19.56 3.63
C ILE A 9 3.10 -19.99 3.47
N ASN A 10 3.36 -21.29 3.41
CA ASN A 10 4.72 -21.80 3.19
C ASN A 10 5.17 -21.62 1.74
N PHE A 11 4.24 -21.63 0.77
CA PHE A 11 4.52 -21.34 -0.63
C PHE A 11 5.07 -19.91 -0.80
N ILE A 12 4.39 -18.91 -0.23
CA ILE A 12 4.81 -17.49 -0.40
C ILE A 12 6.18 -17.21 0.24
N LYS A 13 6.51 -17.82 1.39
CA LYS A 13 7.80 -17.58 2.07
C LYS A 13 8.99 -18.32 1.47
N THR A 14 8.77 -19.47 0.81
CA THR A 14 9.84 -20.20 0.14
C THR A 14 10.08 -19.74 -1.29
N THR A 15 9.08 -19.20 -1.97
CA THR A 15 9.23 -18.67 -3.34
C THR A 15 9.89 -17.28 -3.41
N THR A 16 9.95 -16.51 -2.31
CA THR A 16 10.70 -15.23 -2.29
C THR A 16 12.18 -15.39 -1.93
N ASN A 17 12.61 -16.55 -1.41
CA ASN A 17 14.02 -16.84 -1.10
C ASN A 17 14.60 -18.02 -1.91
N SER A 18 13.77 -18.73 -2.68
CA SER A 18 14.23 -19.58 -3.79
C SER A 18 14.20 -18.72 -5.04
N PRO A 19 15.25 -18.74 -5.89
CA PRO A 19 15.14 -18.15 -7.22
C PRO A 19 13.94 -18.81 -7.91
N CYS A 20 13.04 -17.99 -8.46
CA CYS A 20 12.04 -18.46 -9.40
C CYS A 20 12.80 -19.20 -10.50
N ASN A 21 12.74 -20.53 -10.51
CA ASN A 21 13.28 -21.34 -11.60
C ASN A 21 12.34 -21.19 -12.80
N VAL A 22 12.37 -20.02 -13.41
CA VAL A 22 11.95 -19.78 -14.77
C VAL A 22 13.21 -19.51 -15.56
N GLU A 23 13.31 -20.14 -16.74
CA GLU A 23 14.33 -19.80 -17.73
C GLU A 23 14.46 -18.28 -17.83
N ALA A 24 15.69 -17.78 -17.97
CA ALA A 24 16.11 -16.41 -17.71
C ALA A 24 15.34 -15.31 -18.46
N ASP A 25 14.10 -15.05 -18.03
CA ASP A 25 13.41 -13.79 -18.20
C ASP A 25 13.70 -13.00 -16.93
N ALA A 26 14.59 -12.02 -17.03
CA ALA A 26 15.08 -11.25 -15.89
C ALA A 26 13.92 -10.71 -15.02
N ALA A 27 13.69 -11.34 -13.86
CA ALA A 27 12.73 -10.85 -12.88
C ALA A 27 13.33 -9.60 -12.23
N ALA A 28 12.78 -8.43 -12.56
CA ALA A 28 13.15 -7.18 -11.92
C ALA A 28 12.44 -7.05 -10.57
N GLU A 29 13.20 -6.88 -9.50
CA GLU A 29 12.69 -6.54 -8.17
C GLU A 29 12.54 -5.02 -8.05
N ILE A 30 11.37 -4.56 -7.59
CA ILE A 30 11.08 -3.13 -7.40
C ILE A 30 10.62 -2.92 -5.96
N ASP A 31 11.32 -2.03 -5.25
CA ASP A 31 10.93 -1.60 -3.91
C ASP A 31 9.72 -0.67 -3.97
N ILE A 32 8.60 -1.11 -3.39
CA ILE A 32 7.34 -0.36 -3.34
C ILE A 32 6.93 -0.11 -1.90
N TYR A 33 6.92 1.15 -1.49
CA TYR A 33 6.38 1.52 -0.17
C TYR A 33 4.88 1.22 -0.09
N GLU A 34 4.40 0.69 1.03
CA GLU A 34 3.00 0.27 1.18
C GLU A 34 2.00 1.43 1.49
N TYR A 35 2.46 2.69 1.51
CA TYR A 35 1.65 3.81 2.00
C TYR A 35 0.28 3.91 1.30
N SER A 36 -0.77 3.94 2.10
CA SER A 36 -2.18 4.01 1.69
C SER A 36 -2.71 2.90 0.75
N THR A 37 -1.91 1.89 0.42
CA THR A 37 -2.30 0.81 -0.51
C THR A 37 -3.56 0.06 -0.05
N SER A 38 -3.76 -0.11 1.25
CA SER A 38 -4.97 -0.74 1.81
C SER A 38 -6.14 0.21 2.07
N LYS A 39 -6.02 1.51 1.72
CA LYS A 39 -7.03 2.55 2.01
C LYS A 39 -7.50 3.30 0.75
N ALA A 40 -6.73 3.23 -0.33
CA ALA A 40 -7.10 3.84 -1.59
C ALA A 40 -7.97 2.89 -2.44
N CYS A 41 -9.06 3.40 -2.99
CA CYS A 41 -9.79 2.70 -4.04
C CYS A 41 -8.96 2.73 -5.33
N ASN A 42 -8.63 1.56 -5.88
CA ASN A 42 -7.84 1.47 -7.11
C ASN A 42 -8.52 2.12 -8.33
N SER A 43 -9.85 2.04 -8.42
CA SER A 43 -10.59 2.58 -9.58
C SER A 43 -10.62 4.11 -9.63
N TYR A 44 -10.58 4.77 -8.47
CA TYR A 44 -10.67 6.23 -8.38
C TYR A 44 -9.39 6.89 -7.85
N LEU A 45 -8.41 6.10 -7.42
CA LEU A 45 -7.14 6.55 -6.83
C LEU A 45 -7.33 7.59 -5.71
N VAL A 46 -8.31 7.36 -4.84
CA VAL A 46 -8.63 8.21 -3.68
C VAL A 46 -8.76 7.40 -2.40
N ASN A 47 -8.43 8.01 -1.26
CA ASN A 47 -8.51 7.40 0.06
C ASN A 47 -9.94 7.41 0.61
N ASN A 48 -10.81 6.57 0.05
CA ASN A 48 -12.23 6.49 0.39
C ASN A 48 -12.69 5.07 0.74
N LEU A 49 -11.77 4.17 1.08
CA LEU A 49 -12.11 2.85 1.58
C LEU A 49 -12.34 2.88 3.09
N ASN A 50 -13.51 2.44 3.49
CA ASN A 50 -13.92 2.34 4.88
C ASN A 50 -14.07 0.88 5.30
N ASN A 51 -13.81 0.58 6.57
CA ASN A 51 -14.07 -0.76 7.10
C ASN A 51 -15.57 -1.05 7.04
N GLN A 52 -15.92 -2.23 6.55
CA GLN A 52 -17.30 -2.68 6.65
C GLN A 52 -17.67 -2.86 8.12
N ARG A 53 -18.91 -2.50 8.45
CA ARG A 53 -19.49 -2.71 9.78
C ARG A 53 -20.58 -3.76 9.72
N CYS A 54 -20.71 -4.52 10.80
CA CYS A 54 -21.73 -5.54 10.96
C CYS A 54 -22.36 -5.39 12.35
N GLY A 55 -23.61 -5.80 12.50
CA GLY A 55 -24.40 -5.57 13.71
C GLY A 55 -25.16 -4.24 13.67
N SER A 56 -25.79 -3.88 14.79
CA SER A 56 -26.59 -2.67 14.94
C SER A 56 -26.52 -2.16 16.37
N GLY A 57 -26.60 -0.84 16.55
CA GLY A 57 -26.57 -0.19 17.86
C GLY A 57 -25.28 -0.49 18.63
N LYS A 58 -25.41 -1.08 19.82
CA LYS A 58 -24.27 -1.38 20.71
C LYS A 58 -23.45 -2.59 20.27
N ASP A 59 -24.02 -3.44 19.40
CA ASP A 59 -23.36 -4.64 18.89
C ASP A 59 -22.69 -4.40 17.53
N GLU A 60 -22.56 -3.14 17.10
CA GLU A 60 -21.86 -2.82 15.86
C GLU A 60 -20.34 -3.04 16.01
N TYR A 61 -19.76 -3.85 15.13
CA TYR A 61 -18.33 -4.11 15.08
C TYR A 61 -17.76 -3.94 13.67
N LYS A 62 -16.45 -3.65 13.61
CA LYS A 62 -15.72 -3.45 12.35
C LYS A 62 -15.14 -4.77 11.85
N ILE A 63 -15.38 -5.07 10.58
CA ILE A 63 -14.72 -6.17 9.88
C ILE A 63 -13.45 -5.62 9.23
N HIS A 64 -12.29 -5.89 9.83
CA HIS A 64 -11.01 -5.35 9.37
C HIS A 64 -10.58 -5.84 7.98
N GLN A 65 -11.01 -7.04 7.59
CA GLN A 65 -10.62 -7.67 6.33
C GLN A 65 -11.42 -7.17 5.12
N ILE A 66 -12.59 -6.56 5.35
CA ILE A 66 -13.50 -6.13 4.29
C ILE A 66 -13.58 -4.60 4.29
N LEU A 67 -13.32 -4.03 3.13
CA LEU A 67 -13.43 -2.60 2.87
C LEU A 67 -14.58 -2.34 1.93
N ILE A 68 -15.27 -1.21 2.10
CA ILE A 68 -16.23 -0.69 1.15
C ILE A 68 -15.71 0.63 0.58
N CYS A 69 -15.80 0.76 -0.72
CA CYS A 69 -15.59 2.01 -1.45
C CYS A 69 -16.93 2.74 -1.58
N GLU A 70 -17.12 3.85 -0.91
CA GLU A 70 -18.42 4.56 -0.95
C GLU A 70 -18.74 5.14 -2.34
N ARG A 71 -17.72 5.40 -3.15
CA ARG A 71 -17.89 5.97 -4.51
C ARG A 71 -18.23 4.91 -5.56
N CYS A 72 -17.64 3.72 -5.46
CA CYS A 72 -17.90 2.61 -6.37
C CYS A 72 -18.93 1.62 -5.84
N ASN A 73 -19.29 1.69 -4.55
CA ASN A 73 -20.16 0.77 -3.84
C ASN A 73 -19.74 -0.70 -3.98
N ILE A 74 -18.42 -0.95 -4.06
CA ILE A 74 -17.83 -2.28 -4.18
C ILE A 74 -17.13 -2.65 -2.87
N PHE A 75 -17.33 -3.90 -2.45
CA PHE A 75 -16.63 -4.52 -1.34
C PHE A 75 -15.33 -5.15 -1.81
N TRP A 76 -14.26 -4.94 -1.05
CA TRP A 76 -12.94 -5.47 -1.32
C TRP A 76 -12.41 -6.20 -0.10
N ASN A 77 -11.77 -7.34 -0.33
CA ASN A 77 -10.82 -7.84 0.65
C ASN A 77 -9.65 -6.85 0.73
N ARG A 78 -9.26 -6.45 1.95
CA ARG A 78 -8.20 -5.48 2.22
C ARG A 78 -6.87 -5.87 1.58
N GLY A 79 -6.49 -7.14 1.65
CA GLY A 79 -5.25 -7.65 1.07
C GLY A 79 -5.27 -7.63 -0.46
N VAL A 80 -6.38 -8.06 -1.07
CA VAL A 80 -6.58 -8.00 -2.52
C VAL A 80 -6.47 -6.57 -3.04
N MET A 81 -7.07 -5.61 -2.33
CA MET A 81 -6.98 -4.21 -2.74
C MET A 81 -5.56 -3.64 -2.58
N ALA A 82 -4.88 -3.97 -1.47
CA ALA A 82 -3.49 -3.57 -1.28
C ALA A 82 -2.59 -4.11 -2.39
N ALA A 83 -2.72 -5.40 -2.73
CA ALA A 83 -1.97 -6.02 -3.82
C ALA A 83 -2.26 -5.36 -5.17
N LYS A 84 -3.53 -5.09 -5.48
CA LYS A 84 -3.92 -4.41 -6.72
C LYS A 84 -3.33 -3.00 -6.82
N ASN A 85 -3.33 -2.26 -5.71
CA ASN A 85 -2.72 -0.93 -5.66
C ASN A 85 -1.20 -0.99 -5.79
N MET A 86 -0.54 -1.96 -5.15
CA MET A 86 0.90 -2.20 -5.33
C MET A 86 1.23 -2.49 -6.80
N PHE A 87 0.44 -3.35 -7.47
CA PHE A 87 0.59 -3.62 -8.90
C PHE A 87 0.45 -2.35 -9.76
N THR A 88 -0.56 -1.51 -9.50
CA THR A 88 -0.71 -0.22 -10.21
C THR A 88 0.49 0.71 -10.02
N ILE A 89 1.12 0.69 -8.84
CA ILE A 89 2.35 1.44 -8.60
C ILE A 89 3.50 0.86 -9.42
N THR A 90 3.68 -0.46 -9.42
CA THR A 90 4.69 -1.15 -10.26
C THR A 90 4.52 -0.81 -11.73
N GLU A 91 3.29 -0.86 -12.23
CA GLU A 91 2.96 -0.57 -13.62
C GLU A 91 3.28 0.89 -13.98
N SER A 92 3.10 1.82 -13.05
CA SER A 92 3.50 3.22 -13.27
C SER A 92 5.02 3.33 -13.45
N PHE A 93 5.80 2.66 -12.59
CA PHE A 93 7.27 2.62 -12.72
C PHE A 93 7.74 2.01 -14.05
N TRP A 94 7.13 0.90 -14.49
CA TRP A 94 7.49 0.27 -15.76
C TRP A 94 7.20 1.12 -16.99
N ASN A 95 6.22 2.02 -16.90
CA ASN A 95 5.82 2.89 -17.99
C ASN A 95 6.46 4.30 -17.88
N ASP A 96 7.52 4.45 -17.09
CA ASP A 96 8.18 5.74 -16.80
C ASP A 96 7.21 6.84 -16.32
N ASN A 97 6.11 6.43 -15.68
CA ASN A 97 5.11 7.33 -15.12
C ASN A 97 5.35 7.53 -13.63
N ASP A 98 5.03 8.74 -13.16
CA ASP A 98 5.04 9.03 -11.74
C ASP A 98 3.97 8.22 -11.00
N ARG A 99 4.33 7.78 -9.79
CA ARG A 99 3.40 7.17 -8.85
C ARG A 99 2.30 8.16 -8.46
N SER A 100 1.04 7.72 -8.49
CA SER A 100 -0.08 8.54 -8.03
C SER A 100 0.12 9.08 -6.60
N ASN A 101 -0.17 10.37 -6.40
CA ASN A 101 -0.02 11.09 -5.13
C ASN A 101 -0.76 10.43 -3.95
N VAL A 102 -1.84 9.68 -4.21
CA VAL A 102 -2.58 8.95 -3.17
C VAL A 102 -1.72 7.92 -2.42
N PHE A 103 -0.67 7.44 -3.08
CA PHE A 103 0.27 6.45 -2.55
C PHE A 103 1.59 7.06 -2.09
N GLN A 104 1.73 8.39 -2.17
CA GLN A 104 2.91 9.09 -1.69
C GLN A 104 2.69 9.57 -0.25
N ARG A 105 3.66 9.32 0.61
CA ARG A 105 3.66 9.91 1.96
C ARG A 105 4.04 11.38 1.80
N GLN A 106 3.17 12.31 2.20
CA GLN A 106 3.57 13.70 2.29
C GLN A 106 4.67 13.83 3.33
N SER A 107 5.87 14.21 2.90
CA SER A 107 6.94 14.61 3.81
C SER A 107 6.45 15.83 4.56
N ALA A 108 6.44 15.78 5.89
CA ALA A 108 6.20 16.97 6.69
C ALA A 108 7.30 17.98 6.35
N THR A 109 6.93 19.15 5.84
CA THR A 109 7.87 20.25 5.62
C THR A 109 8.44 20.64 6.98
N SER A 110 9.66 20.17 7.29
CA SER A 110 10.38 20.63 8.47
C SER A 110 10.74 22.09 8.23
N ASN A 111 10.14 23.00 8.99
CA ASN A 111 10.56 24.39 9.04
C ASN A 111 11.94 24.44 9.71
N MET A 112 13.02 24.13 8.98
CA MET A 112 14.36 24.48 9.41
C MET A 112 14.50 26.00 9.32
N VAL A 113 14.24 26.67 10.44
CA VAL A 113 14.66 28.06 10.64
C VAL A 113 16.19 28.04 10.56
N ALA A 114 16.73 28.55 9.47
CA ALA A 114 18.16 28.80 9.36
C ALA A 114 18.51 29.88 10.40
N ALA A 115 19.00 29.46 11.55
CA ALA A 115 19.66 30.35 12.49
C ALA A 115 20.98 30.79 11.85
N SER A 116 20.99 31.96 11.22
CA SER A 116 22.21 32.64 10.84
C SER A 116 22.91 33.11 12.11
N HIS A 117 23.93 32.36 12.54
CA HIS A 117 24.93 32.86 13.47
C HIS A 117 25.89 33.77 12.71
N SER A 118 25.82 35.07 12.99
CA SER A 118 26.89 36.00 12.66
C SER A 118 27.95 35.90 13.75
N ASP A 119 28.96 35.06 13.54
CA ASP A 119 30.21 35.13 14.29
C ASP A 119 31.03 36.31 13.74
N GLU A 120 30.96 37.44 14.42
CA GLU A 120 31.86 38.56 14.20
C GLU A 120 32.98 38.44 15.24
N THR A 121 34.14 37.93 14.82
CA THR A 121 35.38 37.97 15.61
C THR A 121 36.49 38.66 14.82
N MET A 122 37.18 39.55 15.53
CA MET A 122 38.50 40.16 15.29
C MET A 122 38.56 41.50 14.55
N ALA A 123 38.79 42.57 15.33
CA ALA A 123 40.13 43.15 15.51
C ALA A 123 40.25 43.82 16.89
#